data_AF-A0A6M3IG63-F1
#
_entry.id   AF-A0A6M3IG63-F1
#
_cell.length_a   1.000
_cell.length_b   1.000
_cell.length_c   1.000
_cell.angle_alpha   90.00
_cell.angle_beta   90.00
_cell.angle_gamma   90.00
#
_symmetry.space_group_name_H-M   'P 1'
#
loop_
_entity.id
_entity.type
_entity.pdbx_description
1 polymer ?
#
loop_
_entity_poly.entity_id
_entity_poly.type
_entity_poly.pdbx_seq_one_letter_code
_entity_poly.pdbx_strand_id
1 'polypeptide(L)'
;MMGGRHFKIILSKMFEFVNAEFDEELVLEKDWYKKYSWTQEQEDGFEKWLTDYLCNSSEAREEIIWFPVKSKTSCRRAANAFITNYGWISARE
;
A
#
# COMPACT_ATOMS: atom_id res chain seq x y z
N MET A 1 -5.23 10.58 12.68
CA MET A 1 -3.95 10.88 12.01
C MET A 1 -3.67 9.76 11.03
N MET A 2 -4.00 9.94 9.75
CA MET A 2 -3.41 9.12 8.69
C MET A 2 -2.13 9.86 8.25
N GLY A 3 -0.95 9.27 8.46
CA GLY A 3 0.32 9.98 8.20
C GLY A 3 1.52 9.51 9.04
N GLY A 4 1.47 8.30 9.59
CA GLY A 4 2.62 7.73 10.30
C GLY A 4 3.78 7.40 9.36
N ARG A 5 4.94 7.07 9.95
CA ARG A 5 6.19 6.82 9.21
C ARG A 5 6.03 5.64 8.25
N HIS A 6 5.39 4.57 8.70
CA HIS A 6 5.24 3.36 7.88
C HIS A 6 4.23 3.57 6.75
N PHE A 7 3.19 4.37 6.96
CA PHE A 7 2.24 4.76 5.93
C PHE A 7 2.93 5.50 4.78
N LYS A 8 3.82 6.45 5.09
CA LYS A 8 4.63 7.15 4.07
C LYS A 8 5.57 6.20 3.32
N ILE A 9 6.19 5.24 4.00
CA ILE A 9 7.03 4.21 3.36
C ILE A 9 6.20 3.35 2.40
N ILE A 10 5.00 2.94 2.82
CA ILE A 10 4.12 2.10 2.00
C ILE A 10 3.66 2.87 0.76
N LEU A 11 3.24 4.13 0.90
CA LEU A 11 2.87 4.97 -0.23
C LEU A 11 4.07 5.21 -1.16
N SER A 12 5.24 5.52 -0.62
CA SER A 12 6.44 5.70 -1.43
C SER A 12 6.74 4.44 -2.25
N LYS A 13 6.61 3.26 -1.63
CA LYS A 13 6.82 2.01 -2.34
C LYS A 13 5.79 1.78 -3.43
N MET A 14 4.53 2.15 -3.18
CA MET A 14 3.44 2.07 -4.15
C MET A 14 3.71 2.92 -5.40
N PHE A 15 4.32 4.09 -5.25
CA PHE A 15 4.77 4.93 -6.36
C PHE A 15 5.95 4.31 -7.10
N GLU A 16 6.93 3.75 -6.38
CA GLU A 16 8.07 3.06 -7.01
C GLU A 16 7.62 1.91 -7.93
N PHE A 17 6.59 1.13 -7.54
CA PHE A 17 6.09 0.03 -8.36
C PHE A 17 5.55 0.48 -9.72
N VAL A 18 5.09 1.73 -9.86
CA VAL A 18 4.64 2.33 -11.12
C VAL A 18 5.70 3.25 -11.75
N ASN A 19 6.95 3.16 -11.30
CA ASN A 19 8.08 4.00 -11.72
C ASN A 19 7.82 5.51 -11.54
N ALA A 20 7.11 5.87 -10.48
CA ALA A 20 6.85 7.25 -10.08
C ALA A 20 7.59 7.61 -8.79
N GLU A 21 7.89 8.88 -8.59
CA GLU A 21 8.41 9.41 -7.32
C GLU A 21 7.25 9.76 -6.39
N PHE A 22 7.42 9.52 -5.09
CA PHE A 22 6.39 9.84 -4.10
C PHE A 22 6.07 11.33 -4.10
N ASP A 23 4.79 11.66 -4.28
CA ASP A 23 4.27 13.02 -4.28
C ASP A 23 3.17 13.14 -3.22
N GLU A 24 3.45 13.92 -2.17
CA GLU A 24 2.52 14.15 -1.06
C GLU A 24 1.34 15.04 -1.48
N GLU A 25 1.52 15.94 -2.46
CA GLU A 25 0.44 16.79 -2.95
C GLU A 25 -0.52 15.98 -3.84
N LEU A 26 0.01 15.05 -4.64
CA LEU A 26 -0.79 14.16 -5.49
C LEU A 26 -1.79 13.36 -4.63
N VAL A 27 -1.37 12.79 -3.50
CA VAL A 27 -2.24 11.96 -2.64
C VAL A 27 -3.33 12.76 -1.91
N LEU A 28 -3.29 14.10 -1.97
CA LEU A 28 -4.33 15.00 -1.48
C LEU A 28 -5.32 15.41 -2.58
N GLU A 29 -4.99 15.19 -3.85
CA GLU A 29 -5.89 15.49 -4.96
C GLU A 29 -7.12 14.58 -4.95
N LYS A 30 -8.26 15.09 -5.41
CA LYS A 30 -9.44 14.26 -5.63
C LYS A 30 -9.14 13.24 -6.75
N ASP A 31 -9.58 12.00 -6.56
CA ASP A 31 -9.42 10.93 -7.56
C ASP A 31 -7.95 10.61 -7.91
N TRP A 32 -6.99 10.95 -7.03
CA TRP A 32 -5.56 10.74 -7.25
C TRP A 32 -5.19 9.29 -7.59
N TYR A 33 -5.90 8.31 -7.03
CA TYR A 33 -5.71 6.88 -7.29
C TYR A 33 -5.93 6.48 -8.77
N LYS A 34 -6.48 7.38 -9.61
CA LYS A 34 -6.65 7.18 -11.06
C LYS A 34 -5.48 7.70 -11.89
N LYS A 35 -4.49 8.37 -11.27
CA LYS A 35 -3.38 9.04 -11.99
C LYS A 35 -2.41 8.05 -12.61
N TYR A 36 -2.20 6.93 -11.93
CA TYR A 36 -1.44 5.78 -12.43
C TYR A 36 -2.35 4.57 -12.51
N SER A 37 -1.89 3.54 -13.22
CA SER A 37 -2.55 2.25 -13.27
C SER A 37 -1.59 1.11 -12.99
N TRP A 38 -2.06 0.11 -12.25
CA TRP A 38 -1.32 -1.13 -12.09
C TRP A 38 -1.45 -2.01 -13.34
N THR A 39 -0.35 -2.65 -13.71
CA THR A 39 -0.39 -3.98 -14.34
C THR A 39 -0.65 -5.04 -13.27
N GLN A 40 -1.19 -6.20 -13.67
CA GLN A 40 -1.41 -7.31 -12.74
C GLN A 40 -0.13 -7.69 -11.99
N GLU A 41 1.01 -7.73 -12.68
CA GLU A 41 2.31 -8.08 -12.09
C GLU A 41 2.77 -7.07 -11.02
N GLN A 42 2.53 -5.77 -11.25
CA GLN A 42 2.87 -4.75 -10.27
C GLN A 42 1.96 -4.86 -9.03
N GLU A 43 0.65 -5.08 -9.22
CA GLU A 43 -0.32 -5.17 -8.11
C GLU A 43 -0.02 -6.38 -7.22
N ASP A 44 0.19 -7.56 -7.82
CA ASP A 44 0.60 -8.78 -7.11
C ASP A 44 1.97 -8.59 -6.43
N GLY A 45 2.91 -7.93 -7.10
CA GLY A 45 4.23 -7.63 -6.55
C GLY A 45 4.14 -6.75 -5.32
N PHE A 46 3.29 -5.72 -5.34
CA PHE A 46 3.06 -4.82 -4.22
C PHE A 46 2.29 -5.50 -3.09
N GLU A 47 1.24 -6.29 -3.38
CA GLU A 47 0.53 -7.09 -2.37
C GLU A 47 1.52 -7.97 -1.60
N LYS A 48 2.39 -8.68 -2.33
CA LYS A 48 3.38 -9.57 -1.74
C LYS A 48 4.38 -8.80 -0.89
N TRP A 49 4.91 -7.68 -1.39
CA TRP A 49 5.84 -6.85 -0.65
C TRP A 49 5.21 -6.29 0.63
N LEU A 50 4.00 -5.74 0.55
CA LEU A 50 3.30 -5.13 1.68
C LEU A 50 2.94 -6.19 2.74
N THR A 51 2.52 -7.36 2.30
CA THR A 51 2.26 -8.51 3.19
C THR A 51 3.51 -8.88 3.99
N ASP A 52 4.66 -8.98 3.32
CA ASP A 52 5.93 -9.32 3.97
C ASP A 52 6.40 -8.21 4.92
N TYR A 53 6.33 -6.95 4.47
CA TYR A 53 6.68 -5.77 5.25
C TYR A 53 5.88 -5.68 6.55
N LEU A 54 4.55 -5.84 6.47
CA LEU A 54 3.68 -5.88 7.64
C LEU A 54 3.97 -7.09 8.52
N CYS A 55 4.31 -8.26 7.97
CA CYS A 55 4.61 -9.43 8.80
C CYS A 55 5.97 -9.39 9.50
N ASN A 56 6.93 -8.63 8.95
CA ASN A 56 8.26 -8.51 9.52
C ASN A 56 8.44 -7.30 10.44
N SER A 57 7.67 -6.22 10.28
CA SER A 57 7.73 -5.04 11.14
C SER A 57 6.56 -4.96 12.12
N SER A 58 6.84 -5.04 13.43
CA SER A 58 5.82 -4.82 14.49
C SER A 58 5.28 -3.40 14.48
N GLU A 59 6.17 -2.41 14.35
CA GLU A 59 5.79 -0.99 14.31
C GLU A 59 4.87 -0.70 13.12
N ALA A 60 5.15 -1.28 11.95
CA ALA A 60 4.29 -1.14 10.79
C ALA A 60 2.92 -1.79 11.01
N ARG A 61 2.83 -2.92 11.72
CA ARG A 61 1.53 -3.52 12.06
C ARG A 61 0.74 -2.64 13.00
N GLU A 62 1.38 -2.11 14.04
CA GLU A 62 0.72 -1.25 15.03
C GLU A 62 0.20 0.04 14.39
N GLU A 63 0.89 0.55 13.38
CA GLU A 63 0.49 1.76 12.67
C GLU A 63 -0.65 1.51 11.66
N ILE A 64 -0.63 0.37 10.95
CA ILE A 64 -1.52 0.12 9.80
C ILE A 64 -2.71 -0.79 10.15
N ILE A 65 -2.53 -1.73 11.07
CA ILE A 65 -3.50 -2.78 11.39
C ILE A 65 -4.14 -2.49 12.74
N TRP A 66 -5.46 -2.31 12.75
CA TRP A 66 -6.22 -2.06 13.98
C TRP A 66 -6.01 -3.13 15.07
N PHE A 67 -5.89 -4.40 14.66
CA PHE A 67 -5.47 -5.50 15.53
C PHE A 67 -4.15 -6.09 15.01
N PRO A 68 -2.98 -5.70 15.55
CA PRO A 68 -1.65 -5.98 14.97
C PRO A 68 -1.17 -7.42 15.22
N VAL A 69 -1.97 -8.41 14.82
CA VAL A 69 -1.66 -9.84 14.96
C VAL A 69 -0.59 -10.23 13.95
N LYS A 70 0.53 -10.79 14.43
CA LYS A 70 1.59 -11.34 13.59
C LYS A 70 1.17 -12.68 12.98
N SER A 71 0.42 -12.62 11.88
CA SER A 71 0.02 -13.78 11.08
C SER A 71 0.01 -13.41 9.60
N LYS A 72 0.57 -14.29 8.76
CA LYS A 72 0.61 -14.07 7.30
C LYS A 72 -0.78 -13.79 6.71
N THR A 73 -1.80 -14.46 7.22
CA THR A 73 -3.20 -14.23 6.81
C THR A 73 -3.67 -12.83 7.21
N SER A 74 -3.33 -12.36 8.41
CA SER A 74 -3.70 -11.01 8.88
C SER A 74 -2.96 -9.92 8.10
N CYS A 75 -1.64 -10.07 7.90
CA CYS A 75 -0.83 -9.17 7.09
C CYS A 75 -1.34 -9.07 5.66
N ARG A 76 -1.69 -10.22 5.04
CA ARG A 76 -2.22 -10.24 3.67
C ARG A 76 -3.58 -9.56 3.56
N ARG A 77 -4.47 -9.78 4.54
CA ARG A 77 -5.78 -9.10 4.58
C ARG A 77 -5.62 -7.59 4.75
N ALA A 78 -4.67 -7.15 5.58
CA ALA A 78 -4.34 -5.73 5.72
C ALA A 78 -3.76 -5.14 4.42
N ALA A 79 -2.87 -5.88 3.74
CA ALA A 79 -2.34 -5.46 2.43
C ALA A 79 -3.45 -5.32 1.37
N ASN A 80 -4.35 -6.30 1.28
CA ASN A 80 -5.51 -6.24 0.38
C ASN A 80 -6.43 -5.05 0.70
N ALA A 81 -6.69 -4.82 1.99
CA ALA A 81 -7.48 -3.67 2.43
C ALA A 81 -6.81 -2.35 2.06
N PHE A 82 -5.49 -2.25 2.22
CA PHE A 82 -4.72 -1.08 1.80
C PHE A 82 -4.87 -0.84 0.29
N ILE A 83 -4.64 -1.86 -0.54
CA ILE A 83 -4.75 -1.76 -2.01
C ILE A 83 -6.18 -1.34 -2.40
N THR A 84 -7.20 -1.89 -1.76
CA THR A 84 -8.60 -1.53 -2.05
C THR A 84 -8.93 -0.06 -1.74
N ASN A 85 -8.29 0.53 -0.71
CA ASN A 85 -8.58 1.90 -0.28
C ASN A 85 -7.66 2.95 -0.93
N TYR A 86 -6.40 2.60 -1.21
CA TYR A 86 -5.35 3.54 -1.62
C TYR A 86 -4.58 3.11 -2.88
N GLY A 87 -4.77 1.88 -3.35
CA GLY A 87 -4.08 1.39 -4.55
C GLY A 87 -4.50 2.16 -5.79
N TRP A 88 -3.59 2.24 -6.76
CA TRP A 88 -3.91 2.71 -8.10
C TRP A 88 -5.04 1.90 -8.75
N ILE A 89 -5.67 2.47 -9.76
CA ILE A 89 -6.65 1.72 -10.56
C ILE A 89 -5.95 0.57 -11.29
N SER A 90 -6.45 -0.66 -11.18
CA SER A 90 -5.96 -1.76 -12.00
C SER A 90 -6.37 -1.50 -13.44
N ALA A 91 -5.43 -1.62 -14.38
CA ALA A 91 -5.77 -1.73 -15.79
C ALA A 91 -6.46 -3.10 -15.97
N ARG A 92 -7.77 -3.16 -15.74
CA ARG A 92 -8.57 -4.33 -16.11
C ARG A 92 -8.62 -4.34 -17.63
N GLU A 93 -7.83 -5.21 -18.24
CA GLU A 93 -8.02 -5.65 -19.63
C GLU A 93 -9.37 -6.35 -19.79
#